data_AF-A0A954MY73-F1
#
_entry.id   AF-A0A954MY73-F1
#
_cell.length_a   1.000
_cell.length_b   1.000
_cell.length_c   1.000
_cell.angle_alpha   90.00
_cell.angle_beta   90.00
_cell.angle_gamma   90.00
#
_symmetry.space_group_name_H-M   'P 1'
#
loop_
_entity.id
_entity.type
_entity.pdbx_description
1 polymer ?
#
loop_
_entity_poly.entity_id
_entity_poly.type
_entity_poly.pdbx_seq_one_letter_code
_entity_poly.pdbx_strand_id
1 'polypeptide(L)'
;MTSPHPRQLILLLFFIITSPILRGDDPANFSLVRLVNADAGLVLRLQDFKHNAPLLLDSHWLKAFRNSPVHAGLCASGDVKKIINAGKHIEEVTGEPLLAYLNTIFGEDVIVALYPDDERSPYGVLYTAAESELALQQSIARWKRLDPQLSVTYKHLNTEYTARRPQNDRNSDSGRLFYCSLGRYFILSDREQAIRSAIELYVTATSTTEQPDSRKSLADTKGYSLAREKLPAEFWISVYFTPHHWKRALGHLRDKNADEPEVKVLNHILMHSQAMMLGLRFQEGVFGQLLIKP
;
A
#
# COMPACT_ATOMS: atom_id res chain seq x y z
N MET A 1 26.03 14.62 -10.41
CA MET A 1 24.73 13.90 -10.37
C MET A 1 23.76 14.73 -9.56
N THR A 2 22.55 14.99 -10.06
CA THR A 2 21.46 15.63 -9.30
C THR A 2 20.73 14.57 -8.49
N SER A 3 20.44 14.83 -7.21
CA SER A 3 19.60 13.94 -6.40
C SER A 3 18.17 13.85 -6.97
N PRO A 4 17.50 12.69 -6.91
CA PRO A 4 16.10 12.58 -7.31
C PRO A 4 15.24 13.44 -6.36
N HIS A 5 14.46 14.36 -6.91
CA HIS A 5 13.60 15.25 -6.11
C HIS A 5 12.60 14.45 -5.24
N PRO A 6 12.24 14.91 -4.03
CA PRO A 6 11.27 14.23 -3.14
C PRO A 6 9.93 13.93 -3.83
N ARG A 7 9.51 14.81 -4.76
CA ARG A 7 8.34 14.65 -5.64
C ARG A 7 8.29 13.30 -6.35
N GLN A 8 9.45 12.78 -6.73
CA GLN A 8 9.59 11.56 -7.52
C GLN A 8 9.40 10.29 -6.68
N LEU A 9 9.59 10.38 -5.35
CA LEU A 9 9.59 9.20 -4.47
C LEU A 9 8.23 8.87 -3.88
N ILE A 10 7.41 9.87 -3.55
CA ILE A 10 6.08 9.59 -2.99
C ILE A 10 5.11 9.19 -4.11
N LEU A 11 5.31 9.72 -5.33
CA LEU A 11 4.71 9.14 -6.53
C LEU A 11 5.24 7.74 -6.85
N LEU A 12 6.46 7.36 -6.41
CA LEU A 12 6.99 6.00 -6.58
C LEU A 12 6.15 4.98 -5.82
N LEU A 13 5.95 5.20 -4.51
CA LEU A 13 5.10 4.37 -3.64
C LEU A 13 3.66 4.23 -4.15
N PHE A 14 3.20 5.20 -4.94
CA PHE A 14 1.86 5.28 -5.51
C PHE A 14 1.74 4.59 -6.90
N PHE A 15 2.87 4.31 -7.58
CA PHE A 15 2.89 3.88 -9.00
C PHE A 15 3.67 2.59 -9.32
N ILE A 16 3.99 1.77 -8.33
CA ILE A 16 4.66 0.45 -8.52
C ILE A 16 3.83 -0.53 -9.41
N ILE A 17 2.55 -0.23 -9.67
CA ILE A 17 1.50 -1.14 -10.16
C ILE A 17 1.77 -1.81 -11.54
N THR A 18 2.74 -1.36 -12.35
CA THR A 18 2.84 -1.83 -13.75
C THR A 18 4.25 -2.10 -14.30
N SER A 19 5.29 -2.17 -13.48
CA SER A 19 6.68 -2.35 -13.95
C SER A 19 7.24 -3.77 -13.72
N PRO A 20 7.73 -4.50 -14.75
CA PRO A 20 8.24 -5.87 -14.64
C PRO A 20 9.78 -5.91 -14.58
N ILE A 21 10.39 -6.01 -13.38
CA ILE A 21 11.86 -6.10 -13.22
C ILE A 21 12.24 -7.10 -12.09
N LEU A 22 13.42 -7.72 -12.22
CA LEU A 22 13.79 -9.05 -11.71
C LEU A 22 14.73 -9.03 -10.48
N ARG A 23 14.30 -9.59 -9.34
CA ARG A 23 15.08 -10.38 -8.34
C ARG A 23 14.17 -10.95 -7.25
N GLY A 24 14.55 -12.01 -6.53
CA GLY A 24 13.57 -12.89 -5.84
C GLY A 24 13.55 -12.92 -4.31
N ASP A 25 12.45 -13.46 -3.77
CA ASP A 25 12.17 -13.68 -2.33
C ASP A 25 13.18 -14.61 -1.65
N ASP A 26 13.55 -14.30 -0.41
CA ASP A 26 14.18 -15.23 0.54
C ASP A 26 13.09 -15.99 1.33
N PRO A 27 12.99 -17.34 1.24
CA PRO A 27 11.97 -18.12 1.93
C PRO A 27 12.19 -18.28 3.43
N ALA A 28 13.33 -17.84 4.00
CA ALA A 28 13.61 -17.98 5.43
C ALA A 28 12.85 -16.98 6.33
N ASN A 29 12.29 -15.92 5.76
CA ASN A 29 11.69 -14.80 6.49
C ASN A 29 10.15 -14.86 6.54
N PHE A 30 9.56 -14.34 7.63
CA PHE A 30 8.11 -14.12 7.72
C PHE A 30 7.70 -13.08 6.67
N SER A 31 7.02 -13.53 5.60
CA SER A 31 6.66 -12.68 4.47
C SER A 31 5.54 -11.71 4.84
N LEU A 32 5.70 -10.43 4.47
CA LEU A 32 4.76 -9.35 4.79
C LEU A 32 3.34 -9.61 4.27
N VAL A 33 3.20 -10.38 3.18
CA VAL A 33 1.91 -10.77 2.62
C VAL A 33 1.09 -11.67 3.56
N ARG A 34 1.71 -12.27 4.59
CA ARG A 34 0.97 -12.98 5.64
C ARG A 34 0.03 -12.06 6.44
N LEU A 35 0.32 -10.77 6.54
CA LEU A 35 -0.51 -9.77 7.25
C LEU A 35 -1.67 -9.22 6.41
N VAL A 36 -1.72 -9.54 5.12
CA VAL A 36 -2.78 -9.11 4.21
C VAL A 36 -3.95 -10.08 4.32
N ASN A 37 -5.17 -9.57 4.45
CA ASN A 37 -6.36 -10.40 4.53
C ASN A 37 -6.75 -10.96 3.15
N ALA A 38 -7.34 -12.15 3.15
CA ALA A 38 -7.74 -12.85 1.93
C ALA A 38 -8.78 -12.10 1.08
N ASP A 39 -9.53 -11.16 1.65
CA ASP A 39 -10.55 -10.33 0.99
C ASP A 39 -9.98 -9.12 0.21
N ALA A 40 -8.66 -8.94 0.18
CA ALA A 40 -8.02 -7.88 -0.60
C ALA A 40 -8.43 -7.94 -2.08
N GLY A 41 -8.84 -6.79 -2.64
CA GLY A 41 -9.27 -6.66 -4.03
C GLY A 41 -8.11 -6.33 -4.98
N LEU A 42 -7.11 -5.60 -4.50
CA LEU A 42 -5.85 -5.33 -5.19
C LEU A 42 -4.73 -5.35 -4.16
N VAL A 43 -3.61 -5.99 -4.48
CA VAL A 43 -2.41 -6.01 -3.63
C VAL A 43 -1.19 -5.73 -4.49
N LEU A 44 -0.45 -4.72 -4.08
CA LEU A 44 0.77 -4.21 -4.70
C LEU A 44 1.93 -4.50 -3.77
N ARG A 45 2.94 -5.27 -4.20
CA ARG A 45 4.13 -5.59 -3.39
C ARG A 45 5.42 -5.11 -4.07
N LEU A 46 6.24 -4.36 -3.33
CA LEU A 46 7.59 -3.95 -3.69
C LEU A 46 8.60 -4.58 -2.72
N GLN A 47 9.32 -5.59 -3.21
CA GLN A 47 10.40 -6.26 -2.47
C GLN A 47 11.70 -5.48 -2.56
N ASP A 48 12.50 -5.53 -1.49
CA ASP A 48 13.82 -4.89 -1.36
C ASP A 48 13.80 -3.44 -1.87
N PHE A 49 12.91 -2.64 -1.28
CA PHE A 49 12.73 -1.21 -1.61
C PHE A 49 14.06 -0.46 -1.59
N LYS A 50 14.91 -0.77 -0.61
CA LYS A 50 16.19 -0.11 -0.36
C LYS A 50 17.13 -0.17 -1.56
N HIS A 51 17.22 -1.30 -2.25
CA HIS A 51 18.04 -1.45 -3.47
C HIS A 51 17.25 -1.16 -4.77
N ASN A 52 15.95 -1.43 -4.81
CA ASN A 52 15.15 -1.36 -6.04
C ASN A 52 14.50 0.02 -6.32
N ALA A 53 14.29 0.87 -5.31
CA ALA A 53 13.71 2.20 -5.51
C ALA A 53 14.53 3.08 -6.48
N PRO A 54 15.88 3.11 -6.46
CA PRO A 54 16.69 3.77 -7.49
C PRO A 54 16.43 3.23 -8.91
N LEU A 55 16.35 1.91 -9.08
CA LEU A 55 16.10 1.28 -10.39
C LEU A 55 14.71 1.63 -10.93
N LEU A 56 13.71 1.72 -10.04
CA LEU A 56 12.37 2.16 -10.41
C LEU A 56 12.33 3.66 -10.79
N LEU A 57 13.05 4.51 -10.04
CA LEU A 57 13.16 5.96 -10.28
C LEU A 57 13.78 6.28 -11.65
N ASP A 58 14.68 5.42 -12.12
CA ASP A 58 15.36 5.53 -13.42
C ASP A 58 14.75 4.69 -14.55
N SER A 59 13.72 3.88 -14.27
CA SER A 59 13.07 3.03 -15.28
C SER A 59 12.52 3.83 -16.47
N HIS A 60 12.60 3.24 -17.68
CA HIS A 60 12.00 3.83 -18.88
C HIS A 60 10.49 4.04 -18.72
N TRP A 61 9.81 3.08 -18.07
CA TRP A 61 8.38 3.17 -17.78
C TRP A 61 8.05 4.41 -16.92
N LEU A 62 8.75 4.65 -15.81
CA LEU A 62 8.46 5.81 -14.97
C LEU A 62 8.81 7.13 -15.66
N LYS A 63 9.86 7.15 -16.50
CA LYS A 63 10.21 8.29 -17.35
C LYS A 63 9.11 8.60 -18.38
N ALA A 64 8.51 7.58 -19.00
CA ALA A 64 7.35 7.74 -19.88
C ALA A 64 6.10 8.19 -19.10
N PHE A 65 5.82 7.59 -17.94
CA PHE A 65 4.68 7.98 -17.09
C PHE A 65 4.78 9.44 -16.63
N ARG A 66 5.96 9.92 -16.20
CA ARG A 66 6.20 11.32 -15.81
C ARG A 66 5.86 12.33 -16.92
N ASN A 67 5.93 11.91 -18.18
CA ASN A 67 5.60 12.73 -19.34
C ASN A 67 4.12 12.59 -19.79
N SER A 68 3.32 11.77 -19.11
CA SER A 68 1.92 11.53 -19.46
C SER A 68 0.97 12.64 -18.96
N PRO A 69 -0.18 12.88 -19.64
CA PRO A 69 -1.23 13.76 -19.12
C PRO A 69 -1.76 13.33 -17.75
N VAL A 70 -1.70 12.03 -17.44
CA VAL A 70 -2.12 11.44 -16.17
C VAL A 70 -1.27 11.98 -15.03
N HIS A 71 0.05 11.86 -15.15
CA HIS A 71 0.99 12.40 -14.17
C HIS A 71 0.85 13.92 -14.00
N ALA A 72 0.61 14.66 -15.09
CA ALA A 72 0.36 16.10 -15.04
C ALA A 72 -0.92 16.44 -14.25
N GLY A 73 -2.03 15.76 -14.52
CA GLY A 73 -3.30 15.93 -13.78
C GLY A 73 -3.17 15.58 -12.30
N LEU A 74 -2.44 14.52 -11.97
CA LEU A 74 -2.16 14.13 -10.59
C LEU A 74 -1.30 15.17 -9.87
N CYS A 75 -0.23 15.66 -10.49
CA CYS A 75 0.59 16.76 -9.96
C CYS A 75 -0.19 18.09 -9.81
N ALA A 76 -1.27 18.27 -10.56
CA ALA A 76 -2.17 19.41 -10.41
C ALA A 76 -3.13 19.28 -9.21
N SER A 77 -3.40 18.07 -8.71
CA SER A 77 -4.29 17.83 -7.57
C SER A 77 -3.81 18.49 -6.27
N GLY A 78 -4.76 18.79 -5.37
CA GLY A 78 -4.45 19.36 -4.05
C GLY A 78 -3.64 18.39 -3.18
N ASP A 79 -3.97 17.10 -3.21
CA ASP A 79 -3.40 16.12 -2.28
C ASP A 79 -1.98 15.71 -2.66
N VAL A 80 -1.68 15.52 -3.95
CA VAL A 80 -0.28 15.32 -4.39
C VAL A 80 0.59 16.54 -4.03
N LYS A 81 0.04 17.77 -4.07
CA LYS A 81 0.75 18.97 -3.60
C LYS A 81 0.99 18.96 -2.09
N LYS A 82 0.00 18.59 -1.26
CA LYS A 82 0.18 18.40 0.20
C LYS A 82 1.29 17.38 0.48
N ILE A 83 1.23 16.24 -0.18
CA ILE A 83 2.17 15.12 -0.04
C ILE A 83 3.59 15.53 -0.46
N ILE A 84 3.75 16.24 -1.60
CA ILE A 84 5.02 16.81 -2.06
C ILE A 84 5.62 17.77 -1.02
N ASN A 85 4.79 18.63 -0.42
CA ASN A 85 5.24 19.61 0.56
C ASN A 85 5.61 18.94 1.90
N ALA A 86 4.87 17.93 2.33
CA ALA A 86 5.25 17.10 3.47
C ALA A 86 6.59 16.38 3.24
N GLY A 87 6.81 15.85 2.03
CA GLY A 87 8.09 15.26 1.62
C GLY A 87 9.26 16.23 1.75
N LYS A 88 9.11 17.46 1.25
CA LYS A 88 10.10 18.52 1.44
C LYS A 88 10.33 18.87 2.90
N HIS A 89 9.26 19.01 3.69
CA HIS A 89 9.37 19.38 5.10
C HIS A 89 10.12 18.31 5.92
N ILE A 90 9.97 17.03 5.56
CA ILE A 90 10.80 15.94 6.11
C ILE A 90 12.27 16.18 5.78
N GLU A 91 12.62 16.48 4.53
CA GLU A 91 14.02 16.77 4.14
C GLU A 91 14.58 18.00 4.88
N GLU A 92 13.79 19.08 4.96
CA GLU A 92 14.16 20.34 5.62
C GLU A 92 14.42 20.18 7.13
N VAL A 93 13.63 19.37 7.84
CA VAL A 93 13.75 19.19 9.30
C VAL A 93 14.71 18.04 9.68
N THR A 94 14.91 17.05 8.81
CA THR A 94 15.84 15.93 9.09
C THR A 94 17.25 16.17 8.56
N GLY A 95 17.43 17.02 7.55
CA GLY A 95 18.69 17.17 6.82
C GLY A 95 19.04 15.97 5.91
N GLU A 96 18.15 14.97 5.81
CA GLU A 96 18.33 13.76 5.03
C GLU A 96 17.45 13.81 3.76
N PRO A 97 17.91 13.32 2.59
CA PRO A 97 17.06 13.14 1.42
C PRO A 97 15.89 12.19 1.72
N LEU A 98 14.72 12.45 1.16
CA LEU A 98 13.51 11.67 1.47
C LEU A 98 13.66 10.17 1.17
N LEU A 99 14.48 9.80 0.17
CA LEU A 99 14.85 8.41 -0.12
C LEU A 99 15.55 7.73 1.05
N ALA A 100 16.44 8.40 1.76
CA ALA A 100 17.13 7.83 2.92
C ALA A 100 16.14 7.56 4.06
N TYR A 101 15.28 8.53 4.38
CA TYR A 101 14.25 8.37 5.41
C TYR A 101 13.23 7.27 5.06
N LEU A 102 12.77 7.21 3.81
CA LEU A 102 11.85 6.16 3.36
C LEU A 102 12.53 4.77 3.34
N ASN A 103 13.80 4.66 2.91
CA ASN A 103 14.54 3.40 2.98
C ASN A 103 14.62 2.81 4.41
N THR A 104 14.59 3.64 5.47
CA THR A 104 14.57 3.18 6.87
C THR A 104 13.24 2.57 7.29
N ILE A 105 12.11 3.01 6.72
CA ILE A 105 10.75 2.53 7.06
C ILE A 105 10.31 1.39 6.13
N PHE A 106 10.67 1.49 4.86
CA PHE A 106 10.16 0.66 3.76
C PHE A 106 11.15 -0.41 3.29
N GLY A 107 12.33 -0.49 3.93
CA GLY A 107 13.55 -1.04 3.36
C GLY A 107 13.47 -2.43 2.72
N GLU A 108 12.85 -3.41 3.36
CA GLU A 108 12.83 -4.81 2.88
C GLU A 108 11.60 -5.16 2.04
N ASP A 109 10.43 -4.65 2.38
CA ASP A 109 9.17 -5.03 1.72
C ASP A 109 8.12 -3.94 1.96
N VAL A 110 7.32 -3.66 0.94
CA VAL A 110 6.21 -2.70 1.00
C VAL A 110 5.01 -3.32 0.35
N ILE A 111 3.89 -3.39 1.07
CA ILE A 111 2.61 -3.79 0.49
C ILE A 111 1.60 -2.67 0.62
N VAL A 112 0.96 -2.31 -0.49
CA VAL A 112 -0.29 -1.54 -0.50
C VAL A 112 -1.41 -2.50 -0.88
N ALA A 113 -2.34 -2.75 0.04
CA ALA A 113 -3.55 -3.51 -0.23
C ALA A 113 -4.76 -2.57 -0.27
N LEU A 114 -5.58 -2.70 -1.31
CA LEU A 114 -6.88 -2.05 -1.41
C LEU A 114 -7.99 -3.06 -1.19
N TYR A 115 -8.90 -2.71 -0.29
CA TYR A 115 -10.03 -3.53 0.09
C TYR A 115 -11.32 -2.88 -0.43
N PRO A 116 -12.11 -3.58 -1.28
CA PRO A 116 -13.45 -3.13 -1.61
C PRO A 116 -14.33 -3.23 -0.36
N ASP A 117 -15.30 -2.33 -0.26
CA ASP A 117 -16.25 -2.23 0.84
C ASP A 117 -17.66 -2.19 0.22
N ASP A 118 -18.57 -3.07 0.67
CA ASP A 118 -19.92 -3.19 0.10
C ASP A 118 -20.84 -2.04 0.54
N GLU A 119 -20.50 -1.37 1.65
CA GLU A 119 -21.34 -0.36 2.31
C GLU A 119 -20.75 1.05 2.22
N ARG A 120 -19.43 1.18 2.02
CA ARG A 120 -18.67 2.44 2.10
C ARG A 120 -17.68 2.57 0.94
N SER A 121 -16.92 3.67 0.92
CA SER A 121 -15.77 3.80 0.02
C SER A 121 -14.73 2.69 0.30
N PRO A 122 -14.11 2.10 -0.74
CA PRO A 122 -12.95 1.21 -0.60
C PRO A 122 -11.84 1.86 0.21
N TYR A 123 -11.09 1.07 0.96
CA TYR A 123 -10.05 1.55 1.87
C TYR A 123 -8.68 0.96 1.60
N GLY A 124 -7.65 1.68 2.04
CA GLY A 124 -6.25 1.31 1.85
C GLY A 124 -5.60 0.82 3.14
N VAL A 125 -4.68 -0.13 3.01
CA VAL A 125 -3.76 -0.50 4.09
C VAL A 125 -2.34 -0.57 3.52
N LEU A 126 -1.45 0.18 4.15
CA LEU A 126 -0.02 0.15 3.90
C LEU A 126 0.65 -0.74 4.94
N TYR A 127 1.38 -1.74 4.49
CA TYR A 127 2.24 -2.60 5.30
C TYR A 127 3.69 -2.34 4.87
N THR A 128 4.63 -2.37 5.82
CA THR A 128 6.07 -2.28 5.51
C THR A 128 6.87 -3.26 6.38
N ALA A 129 8.01 -3.70 5.87
CA ALA A 129 9.06 -4.34 6.65
C ALA A 129 10.28 -3.41 6.70
N ALA A 130 10.60 -2.93 7.91
CA ALA A 130 11.83 -2.20 8.15
C ALA A 130 13.02 -3.16 8.33
N GLU A 131 14.22 -2.66 8.04
CA GLU A 131 15.50 -3.38 8.21
C GLU A 131 15.74 -3.87 9.65
N SER A 132 15.13 -3.21 10.65
CA SER A 132 15.04 -3.72 12.01
C SER A 132 13.88 -3.08 12.77
N GLU A 133 13.45 -3.70 13.86
CA GLU A 133 12.52 -3.08 14.82
C GLU A 133 13.07 -1.75 15.37
N LEU A 134 14.37 -1.68 15.68
CA LEU A 134 14.99 -0.45 16.17
C LEU A 134 14.89 0.69 15.14
N ALA A 135 15.14 0.40 13.86
CA ALA A 135 14.98 1.36 12.77
C ALA A 135 13.51 1.83 12.63
N LEU A 136 12.54 0.92 12.78
CA LEU A 136 11.13 1.28 12.77
C LEU A 136 10.74 2.15 13.98
N GLN A 137 11.13 1.77 15.19
CA GLN A 137 10.85 2.54 16.41
C GLN A 137 11.44 3.96 16.32
N GLN A 138 12.68 4.10 15.83
CA GLN A 138 13.32 5.41 15.60
C GLN A 138 12.55 6.23 14.55
N SER A 139 12.13 5.63 13.44
CA SER A 139 11.33 6.30 12.41
C SER A 139 9.95 6.74 12.90
N ILE A 140 9.24 5.91 13.67
CA ILE A 140 7.96 6.28 14.29
C ILE A 140 8.17 7.44 15.28
N ALA A 141 9.24 7.39 16.09
CA ALA A 141 9.59 8.48 17.01
C ALA A 141 9.95 9.79 16.28
N ARG A 142 10.59 9.70 15.10
CA ARG A 142 10.89 10.85 14.24
C ARG A 142 9.62 11.42 13.60
N TRP A 143 8.75 10.57 13.04
CA TRP A 143 7.43 10.97 12.51
C TRP A 143 6.55 11.68 13.56
N LYS A 144 6.52 11.18 14.80
CA LYS A 144 5.80 11.82 15.92
C LYS A 144 6.30 13.23 16.28
N ARG A 145 7.55 13.57 15.97
CA ARG A 145 8.11 14.92 16.15
C ARG A 145 7.81 15.85 14.98
N LEU A 146 7.86 15.31 13.76
CA LEU A 146 7.63 16.03 12.49
C LEU A 146 6.15 16.42 12.30
N ASP A 147 5.24 15.56 12.76
CA ASP A 147 3.80 15.74 12.67
C ASP A 147 3.20 15.47 14.08
N PRO A 148 3.19 16.48 14.97
CA PRO A 148 2.69 16.35 16.34
C PRO A 148 1.16 16.31 16.35
N GLN A 149 0.60 15.09 16.35
CA GLN A 149 -0.84 14.86 16.35
C GLN A 149 -1.35 14.33 17.70
N LEU A 150 -2.64 14.57 17.97
CA LEU A 150 -3.31 13.95 19.11
C LEU A 150 -3.41 12.45 18.85
N SER A 151 -2.75 11.67 19.70
CA SER A 151 -2.69 10.21 19.62
C SER A 151 -3.39 9.55 20.80
N VAL A 152 -4.05 8.43 20.55
CA VAL A 152 -4.65 7.56 21.57
C VAL A 152 -4.19 6.13 21.29
N THR A 153 -3.62 5.48 22.31
CA THR A 153 -3.20 4.07 22.23
C THR A 153 -4.32 3.17 22.72
N TYR A 154 -4.53 2.07 22.00
CA TYR A 154 -5.50 1.02 22.26
C TYR A 154 -4.80 -0.34 22.30
N LYS A 155 -5.47 -1.36 22.84
CA LYS A 155 -4.97 -2.75 22.87
C LYS A 155 -5.93 -3.71 22.18
N HIS A 156 -5.36 -4.65 21.42
CA HIS A 156 -6.06 -5.77 20.79
C HIS A 156 -5.13 -6.98 20.83
N LEU A 157 -5.57 -8.13 21.36
CA LEU A 157 -4.74 -9.34 21.56
C LEU A 157 -3.35 -9.04 22.17
N ASN A 158 -3.33 -8.34 23.31
CA ASN A 158 -2.14 -7.83 24.01
C ASN A 158 -1.21 -6.89 23.22
N THR A 159 -1.50 -6.64 21.94
CA THR A 159 -0.73 -5.79 21.04
C THR A 159 -1.26 -4.35 21.08
N GLU A 160 -0.36 -3.37 21.05
CA GLU A 160 -0.72 -1.94 21.04
C GLU A 160 -0.83 -1.39 19.61
N TYR A 161 -1.86 -0.56 19.39
CA TYR A 161 -2.01 0.25 18.19
C TYR A 161 -2.42 1.67 18.56
N THR A 162 -2.09 2.64 17.70
CA THR A 162 -2.38 4.06 17.94
C THR A 162 -3.33 4.59 16.89
N ALA A 163 -4.41 5.25 17.31
CA ALA A 163 -5.15 6.17 16.45
C ALA A 163 -4.54 7.57 16.57
N ARG A 164 -4.30 8.23 15.43
CA ARG A 164 -3.92 9.64 15.33
C ARG A 164 -5.09 10.45 14.77
N ARG A 165 -5.24 11.69 15.22
CA ARG A 165 -6.14 12.70 14.62
C ARG A 165 -5.46 14.06 14.51
N PRO A 166 -5.81 14.90 13.51
CA PRO A 166 -5.37 16.29 13.45
C PRO A 166 -5.69 17.05 14.74
N GLN A 167 -4.75 17.84 15.25
CA GLN A 167 -4.94 18.57 16.52
C GLN A 167 -6.11 19.57 16.48
N ASN A 168 -6.40 20.10 15.28
CA ASN A 168 -7.43 21.10 15.03
C ASN A 168 -8.83 20.48 14.84
N ASP A 169 -8.94 19.16 14.65
CA ASP A 169 -10.23 18.47 14.51
C ASP A 169 -10.42 17.45 15.64
N ARG A 170 -11.10 17.91 16.70
CA ARG A 170 -11.38 17.09 17.88
C ARG A 170 -12.67 16.28 17.74
N ASN A 171 -13.56 16.64 16.83
CA ASN A 171 -14.95 16.18 16.82
C ASN A 171 -15.31 15.33 15.61
N SER A 172 -14.57 15.36 14.49
CA SER A 172 -14.85 14.45 13.38
C SER A 172 -14.24 13.06 13.60
N ASP A 173 -14.92 12.04 13.08
CA ASP A 173 -14.37 10.69 12.90
C ASP A 173 -13.58 10.58 11.58
N SER A 174 -13.76 11.53 10.66
CA SER A 174 -13.06 11.59 9.37
C SER A 174 -11.58 11.96 9.51
N GLY A 175 -10.70 11.30 8.76
CA GLY A 175 -9.27 11.61 8.75
C GLY A 175 -8.49 11.08 9.96
N ARG A 176 -9.04 10.11 10.71
CA ARG A 176 -8.24 9.33 11.67
C ARG A 176 -7.32 8.37 10.93
N LEU A 177 -6.07 8.28 11.38
CA LEU A 177 -5.09 7.31 10.89
C LEU A 177 -4.71 6.36 12.02
N PHE A 178 -4.92 5.07 11.80
CA PHE A 178 -4.60 4.00 12.73
C PHE A 178 -3.31 3.32 12.28
N TYR A 179 -2.38 3.10 13.20
CA TYR A 179 -1.16 2.35 12.91
C TYR A 179 -0.72 1.45 14.07
N CYS A 180 0.04 0.40 13.78
CA CYS A 180 0.74 -0.43 14.75
C CYS A 180 2.14 -0.80 14.28
N SER A 181 2.94 -1.35 15.19
CA SER A 181 4.28 -1.90 14.93
C SER A 181 4.37 -3.30 15.53
N LEU A 182 4.65 -4.30 14.69
CA LEU A 182 4.70 -5.72 15.04
C LEU A 182 6.14 -6.20 14.84
N GLY A 183 6.97 -6.00 15.87
CA GLY A 183 8.42 -6.10 15.72
C GLY A 183 8.93 -5.12 14.66
N ARG A 184 9.48 -5.65 13.55
CA ARG A 184 9.97 -4.86 12.41
C ARG A 184 8.91 -4.45 11.38
N TYR A 185 7.66 -4.92 11.54
CA TYR A 185 6.58 -4.62 10.59
C TYR A 185 5.78 -3.40 11.01
N PHE A 186 5.47 -2.52 10.06
CA PHE A 186 4.61 -1.36 10.26
C PHE A 186 3.31 -1.54 9.47
N ILE A 187 2.17 -1.20 10.06
CA ILE A 187 0.88 -1.24 9.36
C ILE A 187 0.14 0.08 9.62
N LEU A 188 -0.41 0.69 8.57
CA LEU A 188 -1.09 1.99 8.57
C LEU A 188 -2.37 1.93 7.71
N SER A 189 -3.50 2.44 8.23
CA SER A 189 -4.78 2.53 7.52
C SER A 189 -5.65 3.66 8.08
N ASP A 190 -6.65 4.11 7.30
CA ASP A 190 -7.77 4.92 7.77
C ASP A 190 -8.87 4.09 8.48
N ARG A 191 -8.78 2.75 8.46
CA ARG A 191 -9.70 1.83 9.13
C ARG A 191 -9.07 1.15 10.35
N GLU A 192 -9.68 1.33 11.52
CA GLU A 192 -9.29 0.61 12.74
C GLU A 192 -9.38 -0.92 12.58
N GLN A 193 -10.45 -1.39 11.95
CA GLN A 193 -10.69 -2.82 11.71
C GLN A 193 -9.53 -3.48 10.95
N ALA A 194 -8.94 -2.80 9.97
CA ALA A 194 -7.83 -3.32 9.20
C ALA A 194 -6.55 -3.54 10.05
N ILE A 195 -6.28 -2.62 10.99
CA ILE A 195 -5.18 -2.75 11.93
C ILE A 195 -5.42 -3.92 12.90
N ARG A 196 -6.66 -4.08 13.39
CA ARG A 196 -7.04 -5.25 14.21
C ARG A 196 -6.88 -6.57 13.46
N SER A 197 -7.31 -6.63 12.20
CA SER A 197 -7.11 -7.82 11.34
C SER A 197 -5.63 -8.14 11.12
N ALA A 198 -4.77 -7.14 10.91
CA ALA A 198 -3.33 -7.35 10.74
C ALA A 198 -2.66 -7.86 12.03
N ILE A 199 -3.11 -7.38 13.20
CA ILE A 199 -2.70 -7.89 14.52
C ILE A 199 -3.13 -9.35 14.70
N GLU A 200 -4.36 -9.69 14.38
CA GLU A 200 -4.87 -11.07 14.45
C GLU A 200 -4.05 -12.02 13.58
N LEU A 201 -3.86 -11.69 12.29
CA LEU A 201 -3.04 -12.51 11.37
C LEU A 201 -1.60 -12.67 11.85
N TYR A 202 -1.00 -11.64 12.46
CA TYR A 202 0.34 -11.73 13.05
C TYR A 202 0.37 -12.65 14.29
N VAL A 203 -0.59 -12.51 15.20
CA VAL A 203 -0.68 -13.33 16.42
C VAL A 203 -0.93 -14.80 16.06
N THR A 204 -1.88 -15.09 15.16
CA THR A 204 -2.14 -16.45 14.68
C THR A 204 -0.92 -17.05 14.00
N ALA A 205 -0.22 -16.30 13.13
CA ALA A 205 0.95 -16.80 12.40
C ALA A 205 2.27 -16.80 13.20
N THR A 206 2.27 -16.37 14.46
CA THR A 206 3.43 -16.45 15.39
C THR A 206 3.15 -17.30 16.64
N SER A 207 1.90 -17.66 16.90
CA SER A 207 1.51 -18.53 18.03
C SER A 207 1.65 -20.01 17.67
N THR A 208 2.20 -20.80 18.60
CA THR A 208 2.31 -22.27 18.45
C THR A 208 1.02 -23.02 18.84
N THR A 209 0.03 -22.33 19.39
CA THR A 209 -1.28 -22.88 19.76
C THR A 209 -2.30 -22.68 18.64
N GLU A 210 -2.93 -23.76 18.19
CA GLU A 210 -4.05 -23.72 17.24
C GLU A 210 -5.27 -22.99 17.85
N GLN A 211 -5.36 -21.67 17.62
CA GLN A 211 -6.63 -20.98 17.75
C GLN A 211 -7.45 -21.18 16.46
N PRO A 212 -8.75 -21.49 16.55
CA PRO A 212 -9.61 -21.68 15.38
C PRO A 212 -9.93 -20.31 14.75
N ASP A 213 -9.02 -19.82 13.90
CA ASP A 213 -9.13 -18.48 13.32
C ASP A 213 -10.25 -18.39 12.26
N SER A 214 -10.96 -17.26 12.30
CA SER A 214 -12.00 -16.89 11.36
C SER A 214 -11.47 -16.12 10.16
N ARG A 215 -10.31 -15.46 10.30
CA ARG A 215 -9.65 -14.71 9.24
C ARG A 215 -8.60 -15.58 8.56
N LYS A 216 -8.41 -15.34 7.26
CA LYS A 216 -7.42 -16.03 6.45
C LYS A 216 -6.48 -15.00 5.85
N SER A 217 -5.19 -15.31 5.89
CA SER A 217 -4.21 -14.55 5.13
C SER A 217 -4.44 -14.73 3.63
N LEU A 218 -4.13 -13.69 2.85
CA LEU A 218 -4.00 -13.81 1.41
C LEU A 218 -2.96 -14.86 1.00
N ALA A 219 -1.87 -14.98 1.78
CA ALA A 219 -0.79 -15.93 1.55
C ALA A 219 -1.28 -17.39 1.44
N ASP A 220 -2.29 -17.74 2.24
CA ASP A 220 -2.83 -19.09 2.36
C ASP A 220 -4.03 -19.33 1.41
N THR A 221 -4.31 -18.39 0.50
CA THR A 221 -5.33 -18.57 -0.54
C THR A 221 -4.76 -19.27 -1.78
N LYS A 222 -5.46 -20.29 -2.27
CA LYS A 222 -5.09 -21.00 -3.51
C LYS A 222 -4.93 -20.08 -4.71
N GLY A 223 -5.72 -19.00 -4.78
CA GLY A 223 -5.63 -17.99 -5.85
C GLY A 223 -4.30 -17.24 -5.84
N TYR A 224 -3.83 -16.84 -4.65
CA TYR A 224 -2.53 -16.19 -4.49
C TYR A 224 -1.37 -17.17 -4.75
N SER A 225 -1.41 -18.39 -4.21
CA SER A 225 -0.36 -19.40 -4.44
C SER A 225 -0.16 -19.69 -5.93
N LEU A 226 -1.25 -20.02 -6.65
CA LEU A 226 -1.25 -20.30 -8.09
C LEU A 226 -0.88 -19.08 -8.96
N ALA A 227 -0.94 -17.87 -8.41
CA ALA A 227 -0.42 -16.67 -9.07
C ALA A 227 1.08 -16.49 -8.78
N ARG A 228 1.52 -16.66 -7.53
CA ARG A 228 2.92 -16.55 -7.08
C ARG A 228 3.83 -17.60 -7.74
N GLU A 229 3.31 -18.80 -7.99
CA GLU A 229 3.99 -19.90 -8.71
C GLU A 229 4.23 -19.61 -10.19
N LYS A 230 3.36 -18.82 -10.83
CA LYS A 230 3.46 -18.48 -12.27
C LYS A 230 4.39 -17.30 -12.53
N LEU A 231 4.52 -16.40 -11.56
CA LEU A 231 5.49 -15.32 -11.63
C LEU A 231 6.90 -15.90 -11.43
N PRO A 232 7.95 -15.38 -12.10
CA PRO A 232 9.32 -15.84 -11.88
C PRO A 232 9.72 -15.85 -10.40
N ALA A 233 10.76 -16.62 -10.04
CA ALA A 233 11.38 -16.45 -8.74
C ALA A 233 11.85 -15.00 -8.58
N GLU A 234 12.41 -14.44 -9.65
CA GLU A 234 12.92 -13.08 -9.77
C GLU A 234 11.83 -12.06 -10.15
N PHE A 235 11.21 -11.39 -9.17
CA PHE A 235 10.61 -10.07 -9.37
C PHE A 235 10.59 -9.29 -8.06
N TRP A 236 10.93 -8.00 -8.13
CA TRP A 236 10.77 -7.11 -6.98
C TRP A 236 9.46 -6.30 -7.03
N ILE A 237 8.68 -6.42 -8.10
CA ILE A 237 7.32 -5.87 -8.21
C ILE A 237 6.34 -6.99 -8.50
N SER A 238 5.25 -7.05 -7.74
CA SER A 238 4.08 -7.83 -8.13
C SER A 238 2.78 -7.10 -7.85
N VAL A 239 1.80 -7.40 -8.70
CA VAL A 239 0.40 -7.02 -8.49
C VAL A 239 -0.45 -8.27 -8.52
N TYR A 240 -1.21 -8.47 -7.45
CA TYR A 240 -2.27 -9.46 -7.37
C TYR A 240 -3.62 -8.72 -7.38
N PHE A 241 -4.54 -9.16 -8.22
CA PHE A 241 -5.86 -8.54 -8.38
C PHE A 241 -6.95 -9.59 -8.25
N THR A 242 -8.03 -9.24 -7.54
CA THR A 242 -9.08 -10.19 -7.16
C THR A 242 -10.43 -9.72 -7.70
N PRO A 243 -10.77 -10.00 -8.97
CA PRO A 243 -11.95 -9.41 -9.64
C PRO A 243 -13.29 -9.67 -8.92
N HIS A 244 -13.39 -10.77 -8.17
CA HIS A 244 -14.64 -11.16 -7.51
C HIS A 244 -14.96 -10.34 -6.25
N HIS A 245 -13.96 -9.89 -5.49
CA HIS A 245 -14.19 -8.97 -4.36
C HIS A 245 -14.71 -7.62 -4.85
N TRP A 246 -14.12 -7.09 -5.94
CA TRP A 246 -14.66 -5.91 -6.62
C TRP A 246 -16.09 -6.18 -7.13
N LYS A 247 -16.31 -7.23 -7.94
CA LYS A 247 -17.65 -7.52 -8.53
C LYS A 247 -18.77 -7.54 -7.48
N ARG A 248 -18.51 -7.97 -6.25
CA ARG A 248 -19.46 -7.95 -5.13
C ARG A 248 -19.82 -6.51 -4.72
N ALA A 249 -18.84 -5.70 -4.32
CA ALA A 249 -19.08 -4.30 -3.93
C ALA A 249 -19.71 -3.47 -5.06
N LEU A 250 -19.29 -3.70 -6.31
CA LEU A 250 -19.89 -3.08 -7.50
C LEU A 250 -21.35 -3.50 -7.74
N GLY A 251 -21.71 -4.73 -7.37
CA GLY A 251 -23.10 -5.22 -7.43
C GLY A 251 -24.01 -4.41 -6.51
N HIS A 252 -23.57 -4.17 -5.27
CA HIS A 252 -24.34 -3.37 -4.30
C HIS A 252 -24.48 -1.88 -4.68
N LEU A 253 -23.62 -1.36 -5.58
CA LEU A 253 -23.78 -0.04 -6.19
C LEU A 253 -24.78 -0.03 -7.35
N ARG A 254 -24.90 -1.14 -8.10
CA ARG A 254 -25.85 -1.29 -9.22
C ARG A 254 -27.30 -1.22 -8.75
N ASP A 255 -27.61 -1.91 -7.66
CA ASP A 255 -28.97 -1.98 -7.12
C ASP A 255 -29.46 -0.65 -6.50
N LYS A 256 -28.54 0.31 -6.26
CA LYS A 256 -28.85 1.61 -5.64
C LYS A 256 -28.96 2.77 -6.64
N ASN A 257 -28.51 2.61 -7.90
CA ASN A 257 -28.56 3.65 -8.93
C ASN A 257 -28.81 3.04 -10.32
N ALA A 258 -30.08 2.91 -10.71
CA ALA A 258 -30.51 2.10 -11.86
C ALA A 258 -30.07 2.64 -13.25
N ASP A 259 -29.91 3.96 -13.41
CA ASP A 259 -29.94 4.60 -14.74
C ASP A 259 -28.59 4.67 -15.49
N GLU A 260 -27.46 4.32 -14.87
CA GLU A 260 -26.19 4.23 -15.60
C GLU A 260 -25.10 3.37 -14.90
N PRO A 261 -25.46 2.22 -14.29
CA PRO A 261 -24.61 1.57 -13.30
C PRO A 261 -23.26 1.13 -13.88
N GLU A 262 -23.23 0.36 -14.97
CA GLU A 262 -21.96 -0.20 -15.46
C GLU A 262 -20.96 0.88 -15.88
N VAL A 263 -21.39 1.93 -16.60
CA VAL A 263 -20.47 3.01 -17.01
C VAL A 263 -20.03 3.85 -15.82
N LYS A 264 -20.92 4.18 -14.86
CA LYS A 264 -20.56 4.96 -13.67
C LYS A 264 -19.72 4.17 -12.68
N VAL A 265 -19.97 2.88 -12.51
CA VAL A 265 -19.27 1.96 -11.60
C VAL A 265 -17.92 1.54 -12.19
N LEU A 266 -17.86 1.25 -13.49
CA LEU A 266 -16.58 1.11 -14.18
C LEU A 266 -15.84 2.45 -14.09
N ASN A 267 -16.45 3.61 -14.33
CA ASN A 267 -15.89 4.94 -14.03
C ASN A 267 -15.84 5.29 -12.52
N HIS A 268 -16.06 4.39 -11.57
CA HIS A 268 -15.82 4.66 -10.13
C HIS A 268 -14.65 3.86 -9.61
N ILE A 269 -14.57 2.56 -9.97
CA ILE A 269 -13.28 1.85 -9.95
C ILE A 269 -12.30 2.62 -10.80
N LEU A 270 -12.68 3.04 -12.00
CA LEU A 270 -11.85 3.92 -12.81
C LEU A 270 -11.75 5.31 -12.16
N MET A 271 -12.70 6.24 -11.98
CA MET A 271 -12.33 7.57 -11.42
C MET A 271 -11.50 7.56 -10.11
N HIS A 272 -11.74 6.62 -9.17
CA HIS A 272 -10.86 6.46 -7.99
C HIS A 272 -9.52 5.80 -8.32
N SER A 273 -9.50 4.66 -9.01
CA SER A 273 -8.22 4.06 -9.40
C SER A 273 -7.52 4.83 -10.50
N GLN A 274 -8.15 5.72 -11.28
CA GLN A 274 -7.58 6.54 -12.35
C GLN A 274 -6.90 7.76 -11.77
N ALA A 275 -7.47 8.33 -10.70
CA ALA A 275 -6.73 9.15 -9.75
C ALA A 275 -5.53 8.42 -9.12
N MET A 276 -5.31 7.12 -9.44
CA MET A 276 -4.14 6.32 -9.06
C MET A 276 -3.50 5.46 -10.20
N MET A 277 -4.04 5.44 -11.44
CA MET A 277 -3.80 4.38 -12.45
C MET A 277 -4.29 4.71 -13.89
N LEU A 278 -4.61 5.96 -14.29
CA LEU A 278 -5.14 6.26 -15.66
C LEU A 278 -4.15 5.99 -16.83
N GLY A 279 -3.07 5.23 -16.60
CA GLY A 279 -2.07 4.88 -17.61
C GLY A 279 -2.38 3.65 -18.46
N LEU A 280 -3.35 2.80 -18.09
CA LEU A 280 -3.62 1.54 -18.81
C LEU A 280 -5.07 1.40 -19.31
N ARG A 281 -5.20 1.01 -20.58
CA ARG A 281 -6.38 0.34 -21.12
C ARG A 281 -6.18 -1.17 -21.02
N PHE A 282 -7.21 -1.89 -20.60
CA PHE A 282 -7.36 -3.32 -20.89
C PHE A 282 -8.63 -3.53 -21.71
N GLN A 283 -8.50 -4.17 -22.87
CA GLN A 283 -9.62 -4.89 -23.50
C GLN A 283 -9.51 -6.35 -23.07
N GLU A 284 -10.63 -6.90 -22.60
CA GLU A 284 -10.97 -8.32 -22.41
C GLU A 284 -9.96 -9.24 -21.68
N GLY A 285 -10.43 -9.90 -20.63
CA GLY A 285 -9.57 -10.37 -19.52
C GLY A 285 -8.73 -11.62 -19.80
N VAL A 286 -7.41 -11.49 -19.60
CA VAL A 286 -6.44 -12.59 -19.42
C VAL A 286 -5.46 -12.20 -18.28
N PHE A 287 -4.79 -13.18 -17.66
CA PHE A 287 -3.67 -12.95 -16.74
C PHE A 287 -2.56 -12.12 -17.41
N GLY A 288 -2.37 -10.87 -16.98
CA GLY A 288 -1.35 -9.97 -17.53
C GLY A 288 0.05 -10.22 -16.99
N GLN A 289 0.78 -11.21 -17.51
CA GLN A 289 2.24 -11.16 -17.45
C GLN A 289 2.74 -10.10 -18.44
N LEU A 290 3.19 -8.97 -17.91
CA LEU A 290 3.74 -7.86 -18.70
C LEU A 290 5.20 -8.19 -19.08
N LEU A 291 5.40 -9.15 -19.99
CA LEU A 291 6.71 -9.54 -20.51
C LEU A 291 7.24 -8.51 -21.53
N ILE A 292 7.76 -7.40 -21.03
CA ILE A 292 8.58 -6.47 -21.81
C ILE A 292 9.93 -7.14 -22.07
N LYS A 293 10.19 -7.51 -23.33
CA LYS A 293 11.55 -7.89 -23.77
C LYS A 293 12.42 -6.62 -23.87
N PRO A 294 13.74 -6.73 -23.63
CA PRO A 294 14.69 -5.62 -23.78
C PRO A 294 14.81 -5.14 -25.23
#